data_AF-A0A380FDY9-F1
#
_entry.id   AF-A0A380FDY9-F1
#
_cell.length_a   1.000
_cell.length_b   1.000
_cell.length_c   1.000
_cell.angle_alpha   90.00
_cell.angle_beta   90.00
_cell.angle_gamma   90.00
#
_symmetry.space_group_name_H-M   'P 1'
#
loop_
_entity.id
_entity.type
_entity.pdbx_description
1 polymer ?
#
loop_
_entity_poly.entity_id
_entity_poly.type
_entity_poly.pdbx_seq_one_letter_code
_entity_poly.pdbx_strand_id
1 'polypeptide(L)'
;MVSSVRKCFFEGLVSAHELTQFNIWLTLLLDAVGVVASIFTLIYAVYMIKEVFWGDYSKAQLPKQHVHEPFLFTVPSLIMMLLLPIIFFVPNLFAHYIILPAFRNISIGSKADQLAPHISQWHGVNLPLILSVIVFIVGITAALKIDWKKHTQQIKATSISDMYLGTYKQFEYYSGYSIRSLMNNRLNHYITITLIIFIMIVTYGIIQAGFPKVHQIHVSEFGPLEVITLIVVFCTRYCFDIYQAATNDGYPKWYYWLLCNDILYLNEGTRFSVDTISG
;
A
#
# COMPACT_ATOMS: atom_id res chain seq x y z
N MET A 1 -3.90 -37.41 -13.22
CA MET A 1 -3.60 -36.36 -12.22
C MET A 1 -4.47 -35.11 -12.34
N VAL A 2 -4.40 -34.35 -13.43
CA VAL A 2 -5.13 -33.08 -13.60
C VAL A 2 -6.65 -33.19 -13.42
N SER A 3 -7.25 -34.32 -13.83
CA SER A 3 -8.71 -34.53 -13.71
C SER A 3 -9.21 -34.56 -12.25
N SER A 4 -8.45 -35.15 -11.32
CA SER A 4 -8.89 -35.31 -9.92
C SER A 4 -8.84 -34.00 -9.14
N VAL A 5 -7.74 -33.24 -9.27
CA VAL A 5 -7.61 -31.92 -8.61
C VAL A 5 -8.63 -30.93 -9.18
N ARG A 6 -8.81 -30.90 -10.51
CA ARG A 6 -9.79 -30.04 -11.16
C ARG A 6 -11.23 -30.38 -10.76
N LYS A 7 -11.52 -31.67 -10.54
CA LYS A 7 -12.81 -32.11 -10.02
C LYS A 7 -13.07 -31.53 -8.62
N CYS A 8 -12.13 -31.66 -7.69
CA CYS A 8 -12.27 -31.07 -6.34
C CYS A 8 -12.42 -29.55 -6.39
N PHE A 9 -11.74 -28.87 -7.32
CA PHE A 9 -11.90 -27.43 -7.54
C PHE A 9 -13.34 -27.07 -7.97
N PHE A 10 -13.88 -27.76 -8.98
CA PHE A 10 -15.28 -27.54 -9.41
C PHE A 10 -16.31 -27.94 -8.36
N GLU A 11 -16.02 -28.98 -7.58
CA GLU A 11 -16.87 -29.40 -6.46
C GLU A 11 -16.92 -28.30 -5.38
N GLY A 12 -15.77 -27.72 -5.02
CA GLY A 12 -15.73 -26.58 -4.08
C GLY A 12 -16.44 -25.33 -4.61
N LEU A 13 -16.35 -25.06 -5.92
CA LEU A 13 -17.06 -23.96 -6.58
C LEU A 13 -18.58 -24.15 -6.53
N VAL A 14 -19.06 -25.34 -6.92
CA VAL A 14 -20.50 -25.66 -6.90
C VAL A 14 -21.06 -25.67 -5.47
N SER A 15 -20.30 -26.20 -4.51
CA SER A 15 -20.67 -26.20 -3.09
C SER A 15 -20.66 -24.82 -2.45
N ALA A 16 -20.08 -23.79 -3.10
CA ALA A 16 -20.07 -22.44 -2.56
C ALA A 16 -21.49 -21.83 -2.42
N HIS A 17 -22.50 -22.37 -3.11
CA HIS A 17 -23.90 -21.98 -2.93
C HIS A 17 -24.43 -22.26 -1.51
N GLU A 18 -23.88 -23.24 -0.79
CA GLU A 18 -24.34 -23.61 0.55
C GLU A 18 -23.91 -22.61 1.63
N LEU A 19 -23.00 -21.70 1.31
CA LEU A 19 -22.55 -20.65 2.22
C LEU A 19 -23.54 -19.48 2.19
N THR A 20 -24.01 -19.08 3.38
CA THR A 20 -25.00 -17.99 3.56
C THR A 20 -24.56 -16.63 3.00
N GLN A 21 -23.27 -16.47 2.68
CA GLN A 21 -22.68 -15.26 2.10
C GLN A 21 -22.79 -15.20 0.57
N PHE A 22 -23.08 -16.31 -0.12
CA PHE A 22 -23.13 -16.38 -1.58
C PHE A 22 -24.58 -16.51 -2.07
N ASN A 23 -25.03 -15.50 -2.82
CA ASN A 23 -26.29 -15.57 -3.55
C ASN A 23 -26.13 -16.49 -4.80
N ILE A 24 -27.22 -17.14 -5.25
CA ILE A 24 -27.25 -18.04 -6.42
C ILE A 24 -26.59 -17.41 -7.66
N TRP A 25 -26.82 -16.10 -7.88
CA TRP A 25 -26.25 -15.34 -9.00
C TRP A 25 -24.73 -15.18 -8.90
N LEU A 26 -24.21 -14.99 -7.69
CA LEU A 26 -22.78 -14.82 -7.45
C LEU A 26 -22.03 -16.14 -7.63
N THR A 27 -22.62 -17.25 -7.15
CA THR A 27 -22.08 -18.59 -7.36
C THR A 27 -22.05 -18.95 -8.84
N LEU A 28 -23.14 -18.69 -9.57
CA LEU A 28 -23.18 -18.95 -11.01
C LEU A 28 -22.11 -18.16 -11.79
N LEU A 29 -21.91 -16.88 -11.42
CA LEU A 29 -20.86 -16.05 -12.01
C LEU A 29 -19.47 -16.63 -11.69
N LEU A 30 -19.23 -17.04 -10.44
CA LEU A 30 -17.96 -17.61 -10.01
C LEU A 30 -17.66 -18.94 -10.73
N ASP A 31 -18.65 -19.81 -10.83
CA ASP A 31 -18.55 -21.09 -11.55
C ASP A 31 -18.24 -20.86 -13.03
N ALA A 32 -18.96 -19.93 -13.67
CA ALA A 32 -18.73 -19.58 -15.07
C ALA A 32 -17.30 -19.04 -15.29
N VAL A 33 -16.84 -18.13 -14.43
CA VAL A 33 -15.47 -17.60 -14.48
C VAL A 33 -14.46 -18.73 -14.24
N GLY A 34 -14.72 -19.64 -13.30
CA GLY A 34 -13.85 -20.79 -13.01
C GLY A 34 -13.72 -21.75 -14.20
N VAL A 35 -14.82 -22.02 -14.90
CA VAL A 35 -14.83 -22.83 -16.13
C VAL A 35 -14.02 -22.15 -17.23
N VAL A 36 -14.29 -20.86 -17.48
CA VAL A 36 -13.59 -20.09 -18.52
C VAL A 36 -12.08 -20.01 -18.22
N ALA A 37 -11.71 -19.71 -16.98
CA ALA A 37 -10.31 -19.70 -16.54
C ALA A 37 -9.64 -21.06 -16.76
N SER A 38 -10.31 -22.16 -16.40
CA SER A 38 -9.79 -23.51 -16.59
C SER A 38 -9.58 -23.88 -18.06
N ILE A 39 -10.46 -23.40 -18.97
CA ILE A 39 -10.30 -23.57 -20.42
C ILE A 39 -9.04 -22.84 -20.89
N PHE A 40 -8.86 -21.58 -20.52
CA PHE A 40 -7.69 -20.79 -20.91
C PHE A 40 -6.37 -21.37 -20.36
N THR A 41 -6.36 -21.88 -19.13
CA THR A 41 -5.18 -22.57 -18.59
C THR A 41 -4.81 -23.78 -19.43
N LEU A 42 -5.79 -24.58 -19.86
CA LEU A 42 -5.54 -25.75 -20.71
C LEU A 42 -5.06 -25.35 -22.11
N ILE A 43 -5.66 -24.30 -22.68
CA ILE A 43 -5.24 -23.75 -23.97
C ILE A 43 -3.77 -23.36 -23.91
N TYR A 44 -3.37 -22.58 -22.91
CA TYR A 44 -1.99 -22.15 -22.72
C TYR A 44 -1.03 -23.32 -22.58
N ALA A 45 -1.35 -24.31 -21.74
CA ALA A 45 -0.47 -25.46 -21.50
C ALA A 45 -0.25 -26.30 -22.77
N VAL A 46 -1.31 -26.57 -23.53
CA VAL A 46 -1.22 -27.34 -24.80
C VAL A 46 -0.53 -26.51 -25.88
N TYR A 47 -0.83 -25.21 -25.96
CA TYR A 47 -0.19 -24.30 -26.90
C TYR A 47 1.33 -24.21 -26.66
N MET A 48 1.77 -24.12 -25.40
CA MET A 48 3.19 -24.12 -25.04
C MET A 48 3.90 -25.40 -25.50
N ILE A 49 3.28 -26.58 -25.28
CA ILE A 49 3.85 -27.85 -25.75
C ILE A 49 3.92 -27.86 -27.29
N LYS A 50 2.85 -27.43 -27.96
CA LYS A 50 2.79 -27.34 -29.42
C LYS A 50 3.88 -26.45 -29.99
N GLU A 51 4.01 -25.22 -29.48
CA GLU A 51 4.97 -24.25 -30.01
C GLU A 51 6.42 -24.66 -29.76
N VAL A 52 6.71 -25.27 -28.60
CA VAL A 52 8.07 -25.70 -28.24
C VAL A 52 8.49 -26.99 -28.97
N PHE A 53 7.61 -27.98 -29.12
CA PHE A 53 7.98 -29.31 -29.62
C PHE A 53 7.54 -29.61 -31.06
N TRP A 54 6.47 -28.99 -31.58
CA TRP A 54 5.98 -29.23 -32.95
C TRP A 54 6.43 -28.16 -33.97
N GLY A 55 7.22 -27.18 -33.55
CA GLY A 55 7.82 -26.21 -34.47
C GLY A 55 8.89 -26.82 -35.39
N ASP A 56 9.12 -26.18 -36.54
CA ASP A 56 10.16 -26.60 -37.47
C ASP A 56 11.55 -26.39 -36.86
N TYR A 57 12.35 -27.46 -36.80
CA TYR A 57 13.71 -27.45 -36.27
C TYR A 57 14.64 -26.64 -37.18
N SER A 58 14.79 -25.34 -36.91
CA SER A 58 15.71 -24.46 -37.63
C SER A 58 17.15 -24.70 -37.18
N LYS A 59 17.83 -25.66 -37.85
CA LYS A 59 19.26 -25.96 -37.67
C LYS A 59 20.18 -24.74 -37.78
N ALA A 60 19.74 -23.69 -38.49
CA ALA A 60 20.56 -22.53 -38.81
C ALA A 60 20.78 -21.58 -37.62
N GLN A 61 20.02 -21.71 -36.51
CA GLN A 61 20.04 -20.74 -35.41
C GLN A 61 20.64 -21.27 -34.10
N LEU A 62 21.08 -22.53 -34.05
CA LEU A 62 21.59 -23.13 -32.82
C LEU A 62 23.13 -23.06 -32.76
N PRO A 63 23.73 -22.41 -31.74
CA PRO A 63 25.18 -22.25 -31.62
C PRO A 63 25.92 -23.56 -31.29
N LYS A 64 25.22 -24.61 -30.84
CA LYS A 64 25.76 -25.96 -30.61
C LYS A 64 24.79 -27.02 -31.11
N GLN A 65 25.29 -27.92 -31.95
CA GLN A 65 24.52 -29.00 -32.58
C GLN A 65 24.21 -30.16 -31.63
N HIS A 66 25.06 -30.37 -30.61
CA HIS A 66 24.91 -31.40 -29.59
C HIS A 66 25.04 -30.77 -28.21
N VAL A 67 23.90 -30.35 -27.66
CA VAL A 67 23.81 -29.93 -26.26
C VAL A 67 23.42 -31.17 -25.46
N HIS A 68 24.37 -31.78 -24.76
CA HIS A 68 24.04 -32.70 -23.69
C HIS A 68 23.96 -31.91 -22.39
N GLU A 69 22.77 -31.86 -21.80
CA GLU A 69 22.56 -31.25 -20.50
C GLU A 69 23.25 -32.08 -19.40
N PRO A 70 23.86 -31.44 -18.38
CA PRO A 70 24.41 -32.15 -17.24
C PRO A 70 23.31 -32.96 -16.56
N PHE A 71 23.52 -34.26 -16.33
CA PHE A 71 22.53 -35.14 -15.71
C PHE A 71 21.97 -34.59 -14.40
N LEU A 72 22.81 -33.91 -13.61
CA LEU A 72 22.42 -33.31 -12.33
C LEU A 72 21.35 -32.20 -12.48
N PHE A 73 21.27 -31.55 -13.64
CA PHE A 73 20.25 -30.55 -13.96
C PHE A 73 18.87 -31.18 -14.22
N THR A 74 18.83 -32.42 -14.71
CA THR A 74 17.58 -33.16 -15.00
C THR A 74 16.98 -33.79 -13.74
N VAL A 75 17.77 -33.98 -12.67
CA VAL A 75 17.34 -34.65 -11.43
C VAL A 75 16.06 -34.07 -10.81
N PRO A 76 15.91 -32.74 -10.63
CA PRO A 76 14.67 -32.18 -10.05
C PRO A 76 13.43 -32.46 -10.90
N SER A 77 13.56 -32.38 -12.23
CA SER A 77 12.48 -32.70 -13.17
C SER A 77 12.11 -34.18 -13.09
N LEU A 78 13.11 -35.06 -13.02
CA LEU A 78 12.90 -36.51 -12.88
C LEU A 78 12.19 -36.87 -11.57
N ILE A 79 12.59 -36.26 -10.46
CA ILE A 79 11.93 -36.46 -9.16
C ILE A 79 10.46 -36.05 -9.26
N MET A 80 10.16 -34.89 -9.87
CA MET A 80 8.76 -34.44 -10.05
C MET A 80 7.98 -35.38 -10.98
N MET A 81 8.59 -35.83 -12.07
CA MET A 81 7.97 -36.77 -13.01
C MET A 81 7.57 -38.08 -12.33
N LEU A 82 8.36 -38.57 -11.37
CA LEU A 82 8.04 -39.78 -10.60
C LEU A 82 7.06 -39.53 -9.46
N LEU A 83 7.22 -38.42 -8.74
CA LEU A 83 6.41 -38.09 -7.57
C LEU A 83 4.95 -37.77 -7.94
N LEU A 84 4.72 -37.09 -9.07
CA LEU A 84 3.37 -36.70 -9.52
C LEU A 84 2.42 -37.91 -9.72
N PRO A 85 2.80 -38.97 -10.47
CA PRO A 85 2.02 -40.21 -10.54
C PRO A 85 1.83 -40.89 -9.18
N ILE A 86 2.86 -40.95 -8.33
CA ILE A 86 2.79 -41.61 -7.01
C ILE A 86 1.72 -40.94 -6.14
N ILE A 87 1.74 -39.61 -6.03
CA ILE A 87 0.72 -38.84 -5.30
C ILE A 87 -0.67 -39.09 -5.88
N PHE A 88 -0.77 -39.21 -7.21
CA PHE A 88 -2.04 -39.46 -7.87
C PHE A 88 -2.64 -40.84 -7.56
N PHE A 89 -1.82 -41.89 -7.49
CA PHE A 89 -2.27 -43.26 -7.23
C PHE A 89 -2.54 -43.54 -5.74
N VAL A 90 -1.95 -42.78 -4.81
CA VAL A 90 -2.17 -42.95 -3.37
C VAL A 90 -2.52 -41.61 -2.70
N PRO A 91 -3.64 -40.96 -3.06
CA PRO A 91 -3.98 -39.64 -2.53
C PRO A 91 -4.35 -39.69 -1.05
N ASN A 92 -4.87 -40.83 -0.57
CA ASN A 92 -5.28 -41.01 0.83
C ASN A 92 -4.14 -40.80 1.82
N LEU A 93 -2.92 -41.20 1.44
CA LEU A 93 -1.73 -41.02 2.27
C LEU A 93 -1.46 -39.52 2.49
N PHE A 94 -1.42 -38.74 1.41
CA PHE A 94 -1.18 -37.30 1.47
C PHE A 94 -2.39 -36.55 2.08
N ALA A 95 -3.60 -37.02 1.81
CA ALA A 95 -4.83 -36.44 2.35
C ALA A 95 -4.86 -36.50 3.88
N HIS A 96 -4.54 -37.66 4.46
CA HIS A 96 -4.61 -37.86 5.90
C HIS A 96 -3.45 -37.18 6.65
N TYR A 97 -2.23 -37.29 6.13
CA TYR A 97 -1.04 -36.81 6.84
C TYR A 97 -0.70 -35.33 6.58
N ILE A 98 -1.11 -34.76 5.45
CA ILE A 98 -0.75 -33.38 5.07
C ILE A 98 -2.00 -32.49 4.97
N ILE A 99 -2.99 -32.90 4.19
CA ILE A 99 -4.15 -32.02 3.87
C ILE A 99 -5.05 -31.84 5.09
N LEU A 100 -5.40 -32.92 5.80
CA LEU A 100 -6.28 -32.88 6.96
C LEU A 100 -5.76 -31.99 8.10
N PRO A 101 -4.51 -32.12 8.59
CA PRO A 101 -4.01 -31.23 9.63
C PRO A 101 -3.91 -29.77 9.17
N ALA A 102 -3.54 -29.52 7.91
CA ALA A 102 -3.54 -28.17 7.36
C ALA A 102 -4.95 -27.57 7.31
N PHE A 103 -5.95 -28.36 6.92
CA PHE A 103 -7.35 -27.94 6.86
C PHE A 103 -7.93 -27.63 8.25
N ARG A 104 -7.60 -28.44 9.26
CA ARG A 104 -7.99 -28.20 10.66
C ARG A 104 -7.43 -26.88 11.20
N ASN A 105 -6.23 -26.49 10.77
CA ASN A 105 -5.61 -25.22 11.22
C ASN A 105 -6.25 -23.98 10.58
N ILE A 106 -6.79 -24.12 9.37
CA ILE A 106 -7.41 -23.00 8.63
C ILE A 106 -8.91 -22.88 8.92
N SER A 107 -9.60 -24.00 9.16
CA SER A 107 -11.04 -24.02 9.40
C SER A 107 -11.39 -23.61 10.84
N ILE A 108 -12.08 -22.48 10.99
CA ILE A 108 -12.57 -21.99 12.27
C ILE A 108 -13.88 -22.72 12.60
N GLY A 109 -13.81 -23.90 13.22
CA GLY A 109 -15.00 -24.61 13.71
C GLY A 109 -14.76 -26.07 14.10
N SER A 110 -15.44 -26.53 15.16
CA SER A 110 -15.38 -27.90 15.71
C SER A 110 -15.94 -29.01 14.81
N LYS A 111 -16.32 -28.68 13.56
CA LYS A 111 -16.78 -29.62 12.51
C LYS A 111 -15.76 -29.80 11.38
N ALA A 112 -14.50 -29.42 11.58
CA ALA A 112 -13.43 -29.58 10.60
C ALA A 112 -13.30 -31.02 10.05
N ASP A 113 -13.59 -32.03 10.88
CA ASP A 113 -13.54 -33.45 10.48
C ASP A 113 -14.75 -33.92 9.68
N GLN A 114 -15.90 -33.24 9.80
CA GLN A 114 -17.10 -33.54 8.98
C GLN A 114 -17.08 -32.80 7.64
N LEU A 115 -16.38 -31.67 7.59
CA LEU A 115 -16.13 -30.87 6.37
C LEU A 115 -14.84 -31.29 5.65
N ALA A 116 -14.05 -32.19 6.24
CA ALA A 116 -12.86 -32.72 5.62
C ALA A 116 -13.26 -33.49 4.36
N PRO A 117 -12.81 -33.07 3.16
CA PRO A 117 -13.19 -33.74 1.94
C PRO A 117 -12.65 -35.19 1.97
N HIS A 118 -13.55 -36.16 1.86
CA HIS A 118 -13.15 -37.54 1.57
C HIS A 118 -12.61 -37.57 0.13
N ILE A 119 -11.29 -37.50 -0.01
CA ILE A 119 -10.60 -37.53 -1.30
C ILE A 119 -10.55 -38.98 -1.79
N SER A 120 -11.65 -39.46 -2.39
CA SER A 120 -11.63 -40.69 -3.19
C SER A 120 -11.10 -40.41 -4.60
N GLN A 121 -10.43 -41.36 -5.22
CA GLN A 121 -10.00 -41.23 -6.63
C GLN A 121 -11.18 -41.26 -7.61
N TRP A 122 -12.31 -41.83 -7.17
CA TRP A 122 -13.47 -42.05 -8.01
C TRP A 122 -14.76 -41.77 -7.24
N HIS A 123 -15.27 -40.55 -7.34
CA HIS A 123 -16.60 -40.22 -6.77
C HIS A 123 -17.78 -40.45 -7.74
N GLY A 124 -17.67 -41.37 -8.71
CA GLY A 124 -18.74 -41.60 -9.69
C GLY A 124 -18.90 -40.46 -10.72
N VAL A 125 -19.96 -40.55 -11.53
CA VAL A 125 -20.30 -39.56 -12.57
C VAL A 125 -21.08 -38.41 -11.93
N ASN A 126 -20.38 -37.32 -11.63
CA ASN A 126 -20.96 -36.11 -11.02
C ASN A 126 -20.85 -34.92 -11.98
N LEU A 127 -21.66 -33.87 -11.73
CA LEU A 127 -21.64 -32.62 -12.50
C LEU A 127 -20.22 -31.99 -12.60
N PRO A 128 -19.41 -31.92 -11.52
CA PRO A 128 -18.02 -31.46 -11.60
C PRO A 128 -17.12 -32.27 -12.55
N LEU A 129 -17.37 -33.57 -12.69
CA LEU A 129 -16.61 -34.43 -13.61
C LEU A 129 -16.95 -34.11 -15.06
N ILE A 130 -18.24 -33.91 -15.37
CA ILE A 130 -18.70 -33.54 -16.71
C ILE A 130 -18.09 -32.19 -17.11
N LEU A 131 -18.12 -31.19 -16.22
CA LEU A 131 -17.49 -29.89 -16.46
C LEU A 131 -15.99 -30.02 -16.75
N SER A 132 -15.27 -30.83 -15.97
CA SER A 132 -13.84 -31.08 -16.19
C SER A 132 -13.55 -31.72 -17.56
N VAL A 133 -14.40 -32.66 -18.01
CA VAL A 133 -14.28 -33.29 -19.34
C VAL A 133 -14.60 -32.30 -20.46
N ILE A 134 -15.64 -31.47 -20.31
CA ILE A 134 -15.97 -30.42 -21.29
C ILE A 134 -14.80 -29.46 -21.44
N VAL A 135 -14.25 -28.97 -20.32
CA VAL A 135 -13.06 -28.10 -20.31
C VAL A 135 -11.89 -28.77 -21.02
N PHE A 136 -11.70 -30.07 -20.81
CA PHE A 136 -10.64 -30.84 -21.46
C PHE A 136 -10.81 -30.90 -22.98
N ILE A 137 -11.99 -31.27 -23.46
CA ILE A 137 -12.31 -31.39 -24.90
C ILE A 137 -12.23 -30.01 -25.58
N VAL A 138 -12.87 -29.00 -24.99
CA VAL A 138 -12.91 -27.64 -25.54
C VAL A 138 -11.52 -27.03 -25.55
N GLY A 139 -10.77 -27.12 -24.45
CA GLY A 139 -9.44 -26.51 -24.37
C GLY A 139 -8.43 -27.16 -25.32
N ILE A 140 -8.44 -28.49 -25.49
CA ILE A 140 -7.57 -29.16 -26.48
C ILE A 140 -7.95 -28.75 -27.90
N THR A 141 -9.23 -28.77 -28.23
CA THR A 141 -9.70 -28.42 -29.57
C THR A 141 -9.35 -26.97 -29.91
N ALA A 142 -9.56 -26.04 -28.96
CA ALA A 142 -9.22 -24.64 -29.10
C ALA A 142 -7.70 -24.41 -29.21
N ALA A 143 -6.87 -25.12 -28.43
CA ALA A 143 -5.42 -24.99 -28.49
C ALA A 143 -4.83 -25.44 -29.83
N LEU A 144 -5.39 -26.51 -30.40
CA LEU A 144 -4.86 -27.11 -31.63
C LEU A 144 -5.34 -26.40 -32.89
N LYS A 145 -6.63 -26.03 -32.96
CA LYS A 145 -7.26 -25.45 -34.16
C LYS A 145 -7.06 -23.94 -34.30
N ILE A 146 -6.95 -23.21 -33.20
CA ILE A 146 -6.86 -21.75 -33.23
C ILE A 146 -5.39 -21.33 -33.33
N ASP A 147 -5.10 -20.43 -34.26
CA ASP A 147 -3.80 -19.75 -34.33
C ASP A 147 -3.78 -18.56 -33.38
N TRP A 148 -3.41 -18.83 -32.12
CA TRP A 148 -3.35 -17.85 -31.05
C TRP A 148 -2.34 -16.73 -31.31
N LYS A 149 -1.30 -16.96 -32.13
CA LYS A 149 -0.31 -15.94 -32.49
C LYS A 149 -0.93 -14.81 -33.30
N LYS A 150 -1.73 -15.15 -34.31
CA LYS A 150 -2.44 -14.16 -35.13
C LYS A 150 -3.50 -13.41 -34.32
N HIS A 151 -4.21 -14.10 -33.43
CA HIS A 151 -5.25 -13.49 -32.62
C HIS A 151 -4.69 -12.52 -31.58
N THR A 152 -3.60 -12.89 -30.90
CA THR A 152 -2.96 -12.03 -29.90
C THR A 152 -2.29 -10.79 -30.50
N GLN A 153 -1.73 -10.89 -31.71
CA GLN A 153 -1.12 -9.75 -32.41
C GLN A 153 -2.13 -8.66 -32.82
N GLN A 154 -3.40 -9.01 -33.00
CA GLN A 154 -4.47 -8.05 -33.34
C GLN A 154 -5.00 -7.30 -32.12
N ILE A 155 -4.87 -7.89 -30.93
CA ILE A 155 -5.32 -7.29 -29.68
C ILE A 155 -4.18 -6.40 -29.17
N LYS A 156 -4.26 -5.09 -29.45
CA LYS A 156 -3.45 -4.08 -28.75
C LYS A 156 -3.97 -3.92 -27.32
N ALA A 157 -3.72 -4.92 -26.47
CA ALA A 157 -3.96 -4.79 -25.04
C ALA A 157 -2.88 -3.86 -24.47
N THR A 158 -3.29 -2.73 -23.88
CA THR A 158 -2.40 -1.93 -23.03
C THR A 158 -1.97 -2.81 -21.87
N SER A 159 -0.68 -3.05 -21.71
CA SER A 159 -0.18 -3.89 -20.63
C SER A 159 -0.52 -3.26 -19.28
N ILE A 160 -0.75 -4.08 -18.25
CA ILE A 160 -0.81 -3.60 -16.85
C ILE A 160 0.47 -2.83 -16.53
N SER A 161 1.61 -3.21 -17.13
CA SER A 161 2.87 -2.48 -17.01
C SER A 161 2.79 -1.08 -17.61
N ASP A 162 2.13 -0.91 -18.76
CA ASP A 162 1.95 0.41 -19.38
C ASP A 162 1.04 1.28 -18.52
N MET A 163 -0.02 0.69 -17.96
CA MET A 163 -0.89 1.37 -17.00
C MET A 163 -0.11 1.78 -15.74
N TYR A 164 0.70 0.88 -15.18
CA TYR A 164 1.53 1.15 -14.01
C TYR A 164 2.57 2.25 -14.27
N LEU A 165 3.22 2.23 -15.44
CA LEU A 165 4.13 3.29 -15.86
C LEU A 165 3.39 4.61 -16.06
N GLY A 166 2.17 4.57 -16.58
CA GLY A 166 1.28 5.72 -16.69
C GLY A 166 0.98 6.33 -15.31
N THR A 167 0.58 5.50 -14.34
CA THR A 167 0.30 5.98 -12.98
C THR A 167 1.55 6.51 -12.29
N TYR A 168 2.70 5.88 -12.51
CA TYR A 168 3.99 6.33 -11.97
C TYR A 168 4.39 7.70 -12.51
N LYS A 169 4.30 7.90 -13.83
CA LYS A 169 4.60 9.19 -14.48
C LYS A 169 3.66 10.29 -14.00
N GLN A 170 2.38 9.97 -13.81
CA GLN A 170 1.41 10.93 -13.28
C GLN A 170 1.77 11.35 -11.85
N PHE A 171 2.18 10.38 -11.02
CA PHE A 171 2.65 10.65 -9.66
C PHE A 171 3.90 11.53 -9.65
N GLU A 172 4.88 11.22 -10.51
CA GLU A 172 6.11 12.03 -10.67
C GLU A 172 5.78 13.47 -11.10
N TYR A 173 4.90 13.65 -12.09
CA TYR A 173 4.49 14.96 -12.57
C TYR A 173 3.81 15.79 -11.48
N TYR A 174 2.84 15.21 -10.76
CA TYR A 174 2.15 15.92 -9.68
C TYR A 174 3.08 16.26 -8.51
N SER A 175 3.98 15.34 -8.14
CA SER A 175 4.97 15.56 -7.10
C SER A 175 5.94 16.69 -7.50
N GLY A 176 6.51 16.61 -8.70
CA GLY A 176 7.41 17.63 -9.23
C GLY A 176 6.76 19.00 -9.37
N TYR A 177 5.50 19.05 -9.82
CA TYR A 177 4.73 20.30 -9.88
C TYR A 177 4.50 20.88 -8.48
N SER A 178 4.07 20.07 -7.52
CA SER A 178 3.80 20.51 -6.15
C SER A 178 5.07 21.04 -5.47
N ILE A 179 6.20 20.34 -5.61
CA ILE A 179 7.50 20.76 -5.06
C ILE A 179 7.95 22.08 -5.71
N ARG A 180 7.83 22.22 -7.03
CA ARG A 180 8.19 23.47 -7.72
C ARG A 180 7.30 24.64 -7.30
N SER A 181 6.02 24.38 -7.01
CA SER A 181 5.12 25.40 -6.48
C SER A 181 5.52 25.84 -5.08
N LEU A 182 5.92 24.91 -4.20
CA LEU A 182 6.37 25.23 -2.84
C LEU A 182 7.75 25.90 -2.85
N MET A 183 8.68 25.40 -3.66
CA MET A 183 10.08 25.83 -3.70
C MET A 183 10.26 27.02 -4.65
N ASN A 184 9.52 28.09 -4.40
CA ASN A 184 9.65 29.34 -5.14
C ASN A 184 10.79 30.16 -4.50
N ASN A 185 11.74 30.71 -5.26
CA ASN A 185 12.92 31.42 -4.73
C ASN A 185 12.60 32.80 -4.09
N ARG A 186 11.41 32.96 -3.52
CA ARG A 186 10.90 34.19 -2.92
C ARG A 186 10.68 33.95 -1.43
N LEU A 187 11.48 34.62 -0.59
CA LEU A 187 11.38 34.52 0.87
C LEU A 187 9.96 34.80 1.38
N ASN A 188 9.29 35.80 0.80
CA ASN A 188 7.92 36.19 1.18
C ASN A 188 6.91 35.03 1.01
N HIS A 189 7.10 34.15 0.02
CA HIS A 189 6.20 33.03 -0.22
C HIS A 189 6.30 31.99 0.91
N TYR A 190 7.52 31.67 1.35
CA TYR A 190 7.73 30.77 2.48
C TYR A 190 7.13 31.32 3.77
N ILE A 191 7.37 32.60 4.09
CA ILE A 191 6.82 33.24 5.29
C ILE A 191 5.29 33.24 5.26
N THR A 192 4.69 33.50 4.10
CA THR A 192 3.22 33.49 3.97
C THR A 192 2.66 32.09 4.21
N ILE A 193 3.27 31.05 3.63
CA ILE A 193 2.84 29.65 3.82
C ILE A 193 2.97 29.23 5.29
N THR A 194 4.09 29.53 5.95
CA THR A 194 4.27 29.15 7.36
C THR A 194 3.29 29.86 8.28
N LEU A 195 3.00 31.14 8.04
CA LEU A 195 1.97 31.87 8.80
C LEU A 195 0.56 31.30 8.58
N ILE A 196 0.20 30.93 7.35
CA ILE A 196 -1.08 30.29 7.06
C ILE A 196 -1.21 28.96 7.81
N ILE A 197 -0.17 28.12 7.78
CA ILE A 197 -0.15 26.86 8.53
C ILE A 197 -0.29 27.11 10.04
N PHE A 198 0.41 28.11 10.57
CA PHE A 198 0.30 28.50 11.98
C PHE A 198 -1.13 28.93 12.35
N ILE A 199 -1.75 29.81 11.55
CA ILE A 199 -3.14 30.25 11.76
C ILE A 199 -4.11 29.06 11.70
N MET A 200 -3.93 28.14 10.76
CA MET A 200 -4.77 26.94 10.67
C MET A 200 -4.65 26.06 11.91
N ILE A 201 -3.43 25.82 12.40
CA ILE A 201 -3.19 25.02 13.61
C ILE A 201 -3.82 25.67 14.83
N VAL A 202 -3.64 26.99 15.02
CA VAL A 202 -4.23 27.74 16.15
C VAL A 202 -5.74 27.71 16.07
N THR A 203 -6.31 27.97 14.88
CA THR A 203 -7.76 27.96 14.67
C THR A 203 -8.34 26.59 14.95
N TYR A 204 -7.71 25.52 14.45
CA TYR A 204 -8.09 24.14 14.74
C TYR A 204 -8.01 23.83 16.24
N GLY A 205 -6.95 24.30 16.92
CA GLY A 205 -6.79 24.18 18.37
C GLY A 205 -7.90 24.88 19.16
N ILE A 206 -8.31 26.08 18.75
CA ILE A 206 -9.43 26.81 19.38
C ILE A 206 -10.75 26.06 19.19
N ILE A 207 -11.00 25.53 17.99
CA ILE A 207 -12.20 24.73 17.70
C ILE A 207 -12.23 23.47 18.58
N GLN A 208 -11.09 22.80 18.77
CA GLN A 208 -11.01 21.57 19.56
C GLN A 208 -11.07 21.83 21.08
N ALA A 209 -10.42 22.89 21.57
CA ALA A 209 -10.41 23.24 22.99
C ALA A 209 -11.77 23.77 23.48
N GLY A 210 -12.58 24.34 22.57
CA GLY A 210 -13.84 25.00 22.92
C GLY A 210 -13.59 26.34 23.63
N PHE A 211 -14.48 27.31 23.42
CA PHE A 211 -14.36 28.61 24.10
C PHE A 211 -14.55 28.43 25.61
N PRO A 212 -13.59 28.84 26.48
CA PRO A 212 -13.78 28.81 27.91
C PRO A 212 -14.97 29.70 28.29
N LYS A 213 -15.85 29.21 29.17
CA LYS A 213 -17.05 29.93 29.61
C LYS A 213 -16.63 31.24 30.30
N VAL A 214 -16.81 32.36 29.61
CA VAL A 214 -16.36 33.73 29.95
C VAL A 214 -16.87 34.24 31.31
N HIS A 215 -17.86 33.57 31.92
CA HIS A 215 -18.51 33.99 33.17
C HIS A 215 -17.72 33.69 34.46
N GLN A 216 -16.51 33.11 34.40
CA GLN A 216 -15.69 32.79 35.59
C GLN A 216 -14.32 33.47 35.61
N ILE A 217 -14.04 34.38 34.66
CA ILE A 217 -12.79 35.14 34.66
C ILE A 217 -12.98 36.31 35.62
N HIS A 218 -12.56 36.15 36.87
CA HIS A 218 -12.38 37.27 37.79
C HIS A 218 -11.32 38.19 37.18
N VAL A 219 -11.76 39.29 36.58
CA VAL A 219 -10.86 40.33 36.09
C VAL A 219 -10.24 40.94 37.34
N SER A 220 -8.94 40.73 37.56
CA SER A 220 -8.20 41.48 38.57
C SER A 220 -8.37 42.96 38.26
N GLU A 221 -8.73 43.78 39.24
CA GLU A 221 -8.81 45.23 39.05
C GLU A 221 -7.48 45.71 38.46
N PHE A 222 -7.56 46.46 37.35
CA PHE A 222 -6.38 46.98 36.64
C PHE A 222 -5.51 47.75 37.62
N GLY A 223 -4.37 47.17 37.99
CA GLY A 223 -3.53 47.68 39.06
C GLY A 223 -2.66 48.84 38.57
N PRO A 224 -2.24 49.78 39.44
CA PRO A 224 -1.27 50.83 39.08
C PRO A 224 0.01 50.26 38.45
N LEU A 225 0.40 49.03 38.83
CA LEU A 225 1.56 48.31 38.29
C LEU A 225 1.42 47.95 36.80
N GLU A 226 0.21 47.66 36.31
CA GLU A 226 -0.02 47.39 34.87
C GLU A 226 0.09 48.67 34.04
N VAL A 227 -0.34 49.80 34.60
CA VAL A 227 -0.18 51.11 33.95
C VAL A 227 1.29 51.51 33.91
N ILE A 228 2.04 51.29 35.00
CA ILE A 228 3.48 51.58 35.06
C ILE A 228 4.25 50.71 34.06
N THR A 229 3.96 49.41 33.97
CA THR A 229 4.64 48.54 33.00
C THR A 229 4.32 48.91 31.55
N LEU A 230 3.09 49.31 31.22
CA LEU A 230 2.76 49.85 29.90
C LEU A 230 3.53 51.14 29.57
N ILE A 231 3.63 52.07 30.53
CA ILE A 231 4.40 53.31 30.36
C ILE A 231 5.88 53.00 30.13
N VAL A 232 6.46 52.08 30.90
CA VAL A 232 7.87 51.67 30.74
C VAL A 232 8.09 51.07 29.35
N VAL A 233 7.23 50.16 28.89
CA VAL A 233 7.35 49.56 27.54
C VAL A 233 7.28 50.62 26.43
N PHE A 234 6.38 51.60 26.56
CA PHE A 234 6.29 52.71 25.61
C PHE A 234 7.52 53.62 25.65
N CYS A 235 8.04 53.94 26.84
CA CYS A 235 9.24 54.74 27.01
C CYS A 235 10.48 54.04 26.43
N THR A 236 10.67 52.74 26.68
CA THR A 236 11.78 51.97 26.10
C THR A 236 11.69 51.91 24.59
N ARG A 237 10.47 51.78 24.03
CA ARG A 237 10.27 51.84 22.59
C ARG A 237 10.64 53.21 22.00
N TYR A 238 10.21 54.28 22.64
CA TYR A 238 10.50 55.65 22.18
C TYR A 238 11.99 55.99 22.30
N CYS A 239 12.65 55.54 23.38
CA CYS A 239 14.09 55.68 23.56
C CYS A 239 14.88 54.90 22.49
N PHE A 240 14.44 53.69 22.16
CA PHE A 240 15.02 52.88 21.08
C PHE A 240 14.96 53.59 19.72
N ASP A 241 13.80 54.15 19.37
CA ASP A 241 13.61 54.85 18.10
C ASP A 241 14.47 56.14 18.02
N ILE A 242 14.62 56.89 19.14
CA ILE A 242 15.53 58.06 19.21
C ILE A 242 17.00 57.64 19.10
N TYR A 243 17.42 56.61 19.83
CA TYR A 243 18.82 56.17 19.83
C TYR A 243 19.22 55.67 18.43
N GLN A 244 18.33 54.93 17.76
CA GLN A 244 18.52 54.46 16.39
C GLN A 244 18.58 55.62 15.38
N ALA A 245 17.86 56.73 15.63
CA ALA A 245 17.96 57.93 14.81
C ALA A 245 19.26 58.73 15.07
N ALA A 246 19.81 58.66 16.28
CA ALA A 246 21.02 59.38 16.69
C ALA A 246 22.34 58.68 16.31
N THR A 247 22.36 57.36 16.22
CA THR A 247 23.55 56.57 15.84
C THR A 247 23.35 55.89 14.49
N ASN A 248 24.15 56.28 13.50
CA ASN A 248 24.08 55.75 12.13
C ASN A 248 25.21 54.74 11.87
N ASP A 249 25.55 53.94 12.88
CA ASP A 249 26.81 53.17 12.93
C ASP A 249 26.69 51.71 12.43
N GLY A 250 25.59 51.37 11.74
CA GLY A 250 25.47 50.08 11.04
C GLY A 250 25.33 48.82 11.91
N TYR A 251 25.25 48.95 13.24
CA TYR A 251 25.02 47.82 14.15
C TYR A 251 23.58 47.27 14.05
N PRO A 252 23.38 45.94 14.25
CA PRO A 252 22.07 45.32 14.14
C PRO A 252 21.14 45.72 15.29
N LYS A 253 19.86 45.97 14.95
CA LYS A 253 18.82 46.54 15.84
C LYS A 253 18.66 45.88 17.21
N TRP A 254 18.96 44.59 17.36
CA TRP A 254 18.83 43.88 18.63
C TRP A 254 19.88 44.29 19.67
N TYR A 255 21.04 44.81 19.24
CA TYR A 255 22.12 45.26 20.12
C TYR A 255 21.70 46.48 20.96
N TYR A 256 21.04 47.46 20.34
CA TYR A 256 20.55 48.65 21.02
C TYR A 256 19.35 48.38 21.93
N TRP A 257 18.56 47.33 21.62
CA TRP A 257 17.47 46.90 22.49
C TRP A 257 17.99 46.28 23.79
N LEU A 258 19.06 45.48 23.74
CA LEU A 258 19.74 44.94 24.93
C LEU A 258 20.37 46.05 25.79
N LEU A 259 21.10 46.98 25.16
CA LEU A 259 21.71 48.12 25.86
C LEU A 259 20.67 49.02 26.57
N CYS A 260 19.54 49.29 25.92
CA CYS A 260 18.47 50.11 26.51
C CYS A 260 17.76 49.38 27.67
N ASN A 261 17.62 48.05 27.58
CA ASN A 261 17.07 47.23 28.66
C ASN A 261 18.05 47.12 29.85
N ASP A 262 19.35 46.93 29.61
CA ASP A 262 20.38 46.83 30.66
C ASP A 262 20.57 48.15 31.44
N ILE A 263 20.45 49.32 30.77
CA ILE A 263 20.48 50.64 31.43
C ILE A 263 19.27 50.83 32.38
N LEU A 264 18.11 50.23 32.07
CA LEU A 264 16.92 50.27 32.92
C LEU A 264 17.08 49.39 34.17
N TYR A 265 17.72 48.22 34.06
CA TYR A 265 17.98 47.35 35.22
C TYR A 265 19.06 47.90 36.18
N LEU A 266 20.02 48.69 35.69
CA LEU A 266 21.05 49.31 36.54
C LEU A 266 20.51 50.38 37.51
N ASN A 267 19.30 50.91 37.30
CA ASN A 267 18.68 51.90 38.19
C ASN A 267 17.90 51.25 39.36
N GLU A 268 17.48 49.98 39.22
CA GLU A 268 16.85 49.23 40.32
C GLU A 268 17.89 48.63 41.29
N GLY A 269 19.10 48.31 40.80
CA GLY A 269 20.18 47.75 41.61
C GLY A 269 20.76 48.67 42.69
N THR A 270 20.55 49.99 42.60
CA THR A 270 21.04 50.97 43.60
C THR A 270 20.01 51.35 44.66
N ARG A 271 18.74 50.96 44.53
CA ARG A 271 17.69 51.24 45.52
C ARG A 271 17.56 50.20 46.65
N PHE A 272 18.14 49.01 46.50
CA PHE A 272 18.04 47.94 47.50
C PHE A 272 19.10 47.96 48.61
N SER A 273 19.91 49.03 48.75
CA SER A 273 21.00 49.07 49.76
C SER A 273 20.82 50.10 50.90
N VAL A 274 19.72 50.85 50.96
CA VAL A 274 19.50 51.83 52.04
C VAL A 274 18.04 51.71 52.48
N ASP A 275 17.83 51.03 53.62
CA ASP A 275 16.63 51.04 54.49
C ASP A 275 16.25 49.65 55.08
N THR A 276 17.23 48.89 55.55
CA THR A 276 17.00 47.88 56.61
C THR A 276 17.89 48.17 57.81
N ILE A 277 17.60 49.29 58.49
CA ILE A 277 17.89 49.50 59.91
C ILE A 277 16.63 50.15 60.53
N SER A 278 16.17 49.58 61.64
CA SER A 278 15.04 49.97 62.51
C SER A 278 13.65 49.41 62.16
N GLY A 279 13.18 48.52 63.04
CA GLY A 279 11.89 47.84 63.01
C GLY A 279 11.99 46.44 63.60
#